data_AF-A0A7X6PRN1-F1
#
_entry.id   AF-A0A7X6PRN1-F1
#
_cell.length_a   1.000
_cell.length_b   1.000
_cell.length_c   1.000
_cell.angle_alpha   90.00
_cell.angle_beta   90.00
_cell.angle_gamma   90.00
#
_symmetry.space_group_name_H-M   'P 1'
#
loop_
_entity.id
_entity.type
_entity.pdbx_description
1 polymer ?
#
loop_
_entity_poly.entity_id
_entity_poly.type
_entity_poly.pdbx_seq_one_letter_code
_entity_poly.pdbx_strand_id
1 'polypeptide(L)'
;MTNPHDPFGDRSQHPENRGDSGDGGFPSYPSYPSTPHPEDAPGYAGYSGYSGYGATDWGSAGQPAGTQPQGTGRVDAMAAVRWAFSAVFRNWKIWILGMLALLVVSLIVSAVGEFLFPTSGGQVPAEFSPGMETGLNAGGLIFQLLYGVASVVVTVLIYHGALRQVDKQDLSVRDFTGNVNLGPAVGLYILLQFLMVLVLAVILVPVALGGGLFAVDQLTSQDDFLSFLGVVLGLLLVAVVLSLLVTPLTQLMIWYVIDRRASFGGAIKEGFRAGLNNYGRLLVFNLVAGIVMLLGAMVTLGLALLILGPAYLLTLAMMYRQASGGALPVDAR
;
A
#
# COMPACT_ATOMS: atom_id res chain seq x y z
N MET A 1 30.11 25.66 52.62
CA MET A 1 30.12 24.77 51.45
C MET A 1 28.68 24.43 51.11
N THR A 2 28.16 25.04 50.05
CA THR A 2 26.95 24.63 49.32
C THR A 2 27.30 23.47 48.38
N ASN A 3 26.36 22.56 48.14
CA ASN A 3 26.02 22.09 46.78
C ASN A 3 24.72 21.24 46.79
N PRO A 4 23.98 21.08 45.66
CA PRO A 4 22.97 22.05 45.21
C PRO A 4 21.72 21.40 44.53
N HIS A 5 20.69 22.21 44.28
CA HIS A 5 19.49 21.96 43.46
C HIS A 5 18.47 20.99 44.10
N ASP A 6 17.30 21.40 44.60
CA ASP A 6 16.31 22.31 43.97
C ASP A 6 15.28 22.76 45.04
N PRO A 7 14.96 24.07 45.21
CA PRO A 7 14.20 24.56 46.34
C PRO A 7 12.72 24.80 46.00
N PHE A 8 11.89 23.77 46.16
CA PHE A 8 10.52 23.97 46.64
C PHE A 8 10.52 23.85 48.16
N GLY A 9 10.49 25.00 48.82
CA GLY A 9 10.33 25.15 50.27
C GLY A 9 10.81 26.54 50.65
N ASP A 10 10.07 27.40 51.34
CA ASP A 10 8.81 27.25 52.03
C ASP A 10 8.23 28.67 52.17
N ARG A 11 6.92 28.72 52.35
CA ARG A 11 6.12 29.93 52.60
C ARG A 11 6.61 30.64 53.85
N SER A 12 6.54 31.97 53.89
CA SER A 12 5.83 32.69 54.96
C SER A 12 5.87 34.23 54.84
N GLN A 13 4.67 34.82 54.93
CA GLN A 13 4.32 36.06 55.68
C GLN A 13 4.78 37.41 55.08
N HIS A 14 3.88 38.24 54.50
CA HIS A 14 3.10 39.36 55.11
C HIS A 14 3.96 40.41 55.85
N PRO A 15 3.63 41.73 55.94
CA PRO A 15 2.42 42.46 55.53
C PRO A 15 2.63 43.90 54.96
N GLU A 16 1.52 44.46 54.45
CA GLU A 16 1.05 45.86 54.53
C GLU A 16 2.03 47.05 54.69
N ASN A 17 1.90 47.97 53.72
CA ASN A 17 1.79 49.44 53.90
C ASN A 17 2.84 50.14 54.78
N ARG A 18 3.87 50.75 54.17
CA ARG A 18 4.55 51.91 54.76
C ARG A 18 5.11 52.86 53.70
N GLY A 19 4.80 54.14 53.94
CA GLY A 19 5.06 55.31 53.12
C GLY A 19 6.46 55.48 52.51
N ASP A 20 6.43 56.15 51.38
CA ASP A 20 7.14 57.40 51.09
C ASP A 20 8.64 57.44 51.40
N SER A 21 9.46 57.31 50.35
CA SER A 21 10.39 58.36 49.89
C SER A 21 11.39 57.81 48.86
N GLY A 22 11.67 58.58 47.81
CA GLY A 22 12.92 58.46 47.05
C GLY A 22 12.80 58.13 45.55
N ASP A 23 12.41 59.14 44.78
CA ASP A 23 13.02 59.60 43.52
C ASP A 23 13.73 58.58 42.61
N GLY A 24 13.14 58.33 41.44
CA GLY A 24 13.69 57.46 40.39
C GLY A 24 12.70 57.22 39.26
N GLY A 25 12.38 58.27 38.50
CA GLY A 25 11.39 58.24 37.42
C GLY A 25 11.79 57.33 36.25
N PHE A 26 11.16 56.15 36.16
CA PHE A 26 11.08 55.37 34.94
C PHE A 26 9.79 55.75 34.18
N PRO A 27 9.80 55.89 32.84
CA PRO A 27 8.59 56.14 32.08
C PRO A 27 7.57 55.01 32.30
N SER A 28 6.40 55.37 32.84
CA SER A 28 5.23 54.49 32.89
C SER A 28 4.73 54.26 31.47
N TYR A 29 4.98 53.06 30.92
CA TYR A 29 4.34 52.65 29.67
C TYR A 29 2.87 52.31 29.95
N PRO A 30 1.92 52.76 29.11
CA PRO A 30 0.54 52.32 29.21
C PRO A 30 0.49 50.79 29.17
N SER A 31 -0.16 50.18 30.14
CA SER A 31 -0.49 48.76 30.09
C SER A 31 -1.32 48.50 28.83
N TYR A 32 -0.90 47.52 28.02
CA TYR A 32 -1.67 47.09 26.87
C TYR A 32 -3.10 46.74 27.32
N PRO A 33 -4.14 47.20 26.61
CA PRO A 33 -5.51 46.77 26.89
C PRO A 33 -5.56 45.24 26.80
N SER A 34 -6.04 44.59 27.85
CA SER A 34 -6.34 43.16 27.81
C SER A 34 -7.41 42.92 26.75
N THR A 35 -7.04 42.28 25.65
CA THR A 35 -8.00 41.83 24.63
C THR A 35 -8.92 40.80 25.28
N PRO A 36 -10.25 40.96 25.26
CA PRO A 36 -11.16 39.97 25.83
C PRO A 36 -10.97 38.65 25.09
N HIS A 37 -10.53 37.61 25.80
CA HIS A 37 -10.46 36.28 25.25
C HIS A 37 -11.83 35.59 25.43
N PRO A 38 -12.24 34.69 24.52
CA PRO A 38 -13.50 33.95 24.66
C PRO A 38 -13.63 33.22 25.99
N GLU A 39 -12.51 32.78 26.57
CA GLU A 39 -12.41 32.20 27.92
C GLU A 39 -12.79 33.13 29.08
N ASP A 40 -12.79 34.45 28.87
CA ASP A 40 -13.12 35.43 29.91
C ASP A 40 -14.64 35.68 30.05
N ALA A 41 -15.46 35.07 29.16
CA ALA A 41 -16.90 35.23 29.18
C ALA A 41 -17.56 34.35 30.28
N PRO A 42 -18.48 34.90 31.09
CA PRO A 42 -19.29 34.11 32.03
C PRO A 42 -20.19 33.16 31.23
N GLY A 43 -19.76 31.91 31.09
CA GLY A 43 -20.42 30.90 30.24
C GLY A 43 -19.51 30.14 29.29
N TYR A 44 -18.20 30.43 29.27
CA TYR A 44 -17.25 29.66 28.47
C TYR A 44 -17.08 28.24 29.03
N ALA A 45 -17.73 27.28 28.39
CA ALA A 45 -17.57 25.86 28.68
C ALA A 45 -16.24 25.38 28.10
N GLY A 46 -15.25 25.18 28.97
CA GLY A 46 -13.94 24.65 28.61
C GLY A 46 -14.04 23.33 27.85
N TYR A 47 -13.23 23.21 26.80
CA TYR A 47 -13.14 22.01 25.99
C TYR A 47 -12.54 20.86 26.83
N SER A 48 -13.40 20.01 27.37
CA SER A 48 -13.01 18.77 28.05
C SER A 48 -12.80 17.66 27.03
N GLY A 49 -11.66 16.97 27.13
CA GLY A 49 -11.25 15.91 26.22
C GLY A 49 -12.05 14.61 26.34
N TYR A 50 -12.00 13.86 25.22
CA TYR A 50 -12.08 12.40 25.06
C TYR A 50 -13.09 11.58 25.91
N SER A 51 -14.20 11.19 25.28
CA SER A 51 -15.04 9.99 25.52
C SER A 51 -16.24 10.11 24.55
N GLY A 52 -16.79 9.13 23.83
CA GLY A 52 -16.79 7.68 23.86
C GLY A 52 -17.94 7.23 22.92
N TYR A 53 -17.93 5.96 22.54
CA TYR A 53 -18.82 5.30 21.55
C TYR A 53 -20.34 5.61 21.64
N GLY A 54 -20.94 5.84 20.46
CA GLY A 54 -22.22 5.23 20.06
C GLY A 54 -23.53 6.00 20.32
N ALA A 55 -24.05 6.67 19.28
CA ALA A 55 -25.48 6.75 19.00
C ALA A 55 -25.70 7.16 17.53
N THR A 56 -26.42 6.31 16.80
CA THR A 56 -26.90 6.54 15.44
C THR A 56 -27.99 7.61 15.46
N ASP A 57 -27.89 8.65 14.63
CA ASP A 57 -29.07 9.44 14.28
C ASP A 57 -28.99 10.03 12.86
N TRP A 58 -30.14 10.03 12.20
CA TRP A 58 -30.36 10.46 10.83
C TRP A 58 -30.32 11.99 10.72
N GLY A 59 -29.51 12.52 9.79
CA GLY A 59 -29.49 13.94 9.45
C GLY A 59 -28.10 14.54 9.53
N SER A 60 -27.36 14.45 8.42
CA SER A 60 -26.04 15.05 8.25
C SER A 60 -26.11 16.58 8.35
N ALA A 61 -25.97 17.10 9.58
CA ALA A 61 -25.68 18.50 9.85
C ALA A 61 -24.25 18.61 10.42
N GLY A 62 -23.38 19.26 9.63
CA GLY A 62 -22.19 19.96 10.14
C GLY A 62 -21.05 19.10 10.67
N GLN A 63 -20.30 18.41 9.79
CA GLN A 63 -18.88 18.20 10.07
C GLN A 63 -18.15 19.55 9.95
N PRO A 64 -17.30 19.93 10.92
CA PRO A 64 -16.56 21.20 10.87
C PRO A 64 -15.74 21.27 9.59
N ALA A 65 -15.78 22.43 8.92
CA ALA A 65 -15.02 22.69 7.71
C ALA A 65 -13.52 22.48 7.99
N GLY A 66 -12.93 21.44 7.40
CA GLY A 66 -11.49 21.15 7.48
C GLY A 66 -11.10 19.72 7.85
N THR A 67 -12.03 18.85 8.26
CA THR A 67 -11.71 17.43 8.50
C THR A 67 -11.90 16.61 7.22
N GLN A 68 -10.83 15.97 6.75
CA GLN A 68 -10.94 14.99 5.65
C GLN A 68 -11.93 13.88 6.05
N PRO A 69 -12.83 13.45 5.14
CA PRO A 69 -13.74 12.34 5.42
C PRO A 69 -12.93 11.11 5.81
N GLN A 70 -13.47 10.26 6.70
CA GLN A 70 -12.78 9.04 7.14
C GLN A 70 -13.52 7.78 6.66
N GLY A 71 -12.76 6.71 6.46
CA GLY A 71 -13.31 5.39 6.19
C GLY A 71 -14.22 4.91 7.32
N THR A 72 -15.24 4.14 6.95
CA THR A 72 -16.25 3.62 7.89
C THR A 72 -15.98 2.18 8.33
N GLY A 73 -14.88 1.58 7.88
CA GLY A 73 -14.60 0.14 8.02
C GLY A 73 -15.26 -0.72 6.94
N ARG A 74 -16.09 -0.11 6.08
CA ARG A 74 -16.79 -0.78 4.99
C ARG A 74 -16.33 -0.25 3.63
N VAL A 75 -16.01 -1.18 2.73
CA VAL A 75 -15.52 -0.88 1.38
C VAL A 75 -16.67 -0.48 0.46
N ASP A 76 -16.54 0.65 -0.21
CA ASP A 76 -17.32 1.01 -1.41
C ASP A 76 -16.38 1.00 -2.62
N ALA A 77 -16.39 -0.13 -3.32
CA ALA A 77 -15.55 -0.35 -4.48
C ALA A 77 -15.90 0.59 -5.65
N MET A 78 -17.17 0.92 -5.85
CA MET A 78 -17.57 1.77 -6.98
C MET A 78 -17.12 3.22 -6.76
N ALA A 79 -17.30 3.75 -5.55
CA ALA A 79 -16.78 5.06 -5.18
C ALA A 79 -15.24 5.09 -5.35
N ALA A 80 -14.56 4.04 -4.90
CA ALA A 80 -13.11 3.93 -5.04
C ALA A 80 -12.66 3.89 -6.51
N VAL A 81 -13.34 3.13 -7.37
CA VAL A 81 -13.05 3.04 -8.80
C VAL A 81 -13.23 4.39 -9.49
N ARG A 82 -14.36 5.07 -9.26
CA ARG A 82 -14.64 6.40 -9.86
C ARG A 82 -13.58 7.42 -9.47
N TRP A 83 -13.23 7.45 -8.20
CA TRP A 83 -12.16 8.31 -7.72
C TRP A 83 -10.81 7.95 -8.34
N ALA A 84 -10.47 6.67 -8.41
CA ALA A 84 -9.19 6.19 -8.92
C ALA A 84 -8.98 6.60 -10.39
N PHE A 85 -9.99 6.41 -11.25
CA PHE A 85 -9.91 6.86 -12.65
C PHE A 85 -9.70 8.38 -12.74
N SER A 86 -10.44 9.16 -11.96
CA SER A 86 -10.23 10.62 -11.88
C SER A 86 -8.81 10.97 -11.44
N ALA A 87 -8.27 10.27 -10.43
CA ALA A 87 -6.92 10.46 -9.93
C ALA A 87 -5.83 10.10 -10.96
N VAL A 88 -6.02 9.02 -11.74
CA VAL A 88 -5.11 8.65 -12.83
C VAL A 88 -5.00 9.79 -13.85
N PHE A 89 -6.13 10.34 -14.31
CA PHE A 89 -6.11 11.39 -15.33
C PHE A 89 -5.68 12.75 -14.78
N ARG A 90 -6.00 13.05 -13.52
CA ARG A 90 -5.51 14.26 -12.84
C ARG A 90 -3.99 14.26 -12.72
N ASN A 91 -3.39 13.13 -12.33
CA ASN A 91 -1.95 12.95 -12.19
C ASN A 91 -1.37 12.07 -13.30
N TRP A 92 -1.84 12.24 -14.55
CA TRP A 92 -1.51 11.33 -15.66
C TRP A 92 -0.01 11.23 -15.96
N LYS A 93 0.75 12.32 -15.74
CA LYS A 93 2.20 12.33 -15.90
C LYS A 93 2.90 11.38 -14.93
N ILE A 94 2.34 11.19 -13.74
CA ILE A 94 2.90 10.26 -12.76
C ILE A 94 2.40 8.85 -13.04
N TRP A 95 1.09 8.67 -13.26
CA TRP A 95 0.51 7.34 -13.35
C TRP A 95 0.69 6.67 -14.71
N ILE A 96 0.38 7.36 -15.80
CA ILE A 96 0.45 6.78 -17.16
C ILE A 96 1.91 6.77 -17.64
N LEU A 97 2.60 7.92 -17.61
CA LEU A 97 4.00 7.95 -18.03
C LEU A 97 4.92 7.20 -17.06
N GLY A 98 4.61 7.18 -15.75
CA GLY A 98 5.34 6.36 -14.80
C GLY A 98 5.17 4.86 -15.06
N MET A 99 3.95 4.39 -15.36
CA MET A 99 3.72 3.00 -15.75
C MET A 99 4.45 2.64 -17.06
N LEU A 100 4.42 3.54 -18.05
CA LEU A 100 5.17 3.37 -19.29
C LEU A 100 6.69 3.33 -19.03
N ALA A 101 7.21 4.21 -18.17
CA ALA A 101 8.62 4.22 -17.82
C ALA A 101 9.03 2.93 -17.09
N LEU A 102 8.20 2.44 -16.15
CA LEU A 102 8.43 1.16 -15.49
C LEU A 102 8.46 0.00 -16.50
N LEU A 103 7.53 -0.03 -17.44
CA LEU A 103 7.53 -1.04 -18.51
C LEU A 103 8.83 -0.99 -19.33
N VAL A 104 9.23 0.19 -19.81
CA VAL A 104 10.46 0.36 -20.59
C VAL A 104 11.70 -0.05 -19.79
N VAL A 105 11.80 0.40 -18.53
CA VAL A 105 12.92 0.04 -17.65
C VAL A 105 12.96 -1.45 -17.38
N SER A 106 11.83 -2.10 -17.10
CA SER A 106 11.76 -3.55 -16.91
C SER A 106 12.22 -4.30 -18.16
N LEU A 107 11.78 -3.88 -19.36
CA LEU A 107 12.23 -4.51 -20.61
C LEU A 107 13.74 -4.36 -20.83
N ILE A 108 14.29 -3.16 -20.57
CA ILE A 108 15.74 -2.90 -20.69
C ILE A 108 16.51 -3.75 -19.68
N VAL A 109 16.11 -3.75 -18.41
CA VAL A 109 16.78 -4.50 -17.34
C VAL A 109 16.71 -6.01 -17.61
N SER A 110 15.57 -6.52 -18.07
CA SER A 110 15.44 -7.94 -18.43
C SER A 110 16.30 -8.30 -19.65
N ALA A 111 16.34 -7.46 -20.69
CA ALA A 111 17.17 -7.71 -21.88
C ALA A 111 18.67 -7.67 -21.56
N VAL A 112 19.12 -6.67 -20.78
CA VAL A 112 20.50 -6.57 -20.29
C VAL A 112 20.83 -7.75 -19.38
N GLY A 113 19.89 -8.14 -18.51
CA GLY A 113 20.02 -9.28 -17.63
C GLY A 113 20.28 -10.58 -18.37
N GLU A 114 19.45 -10.90 -19.36
CA GLU A 114 19.61 -12.12 -20.17
C GLU A 114 20.88 -12.08 -21.03
N PHE A 115 21.27 -10.90 -21.55
CA PHE A 115 22.50 -10.73 -22.30
C PHE A 115 23.76 -10.98 -21.45
N LEU A 116 23.80 -10.45 -20.22
CA LEU A 116 24.94 -10.57 -19.31
C LEU A 116 24.95 -11.88 -18.53
N PHE A 117 23.77 -12.41 -18.23
CA PHE A 117 23.54 -13.59 -17.39
C PHE A 117 22.46 -14.46 -18.04
N PRO A 118 22.78 -15.20 -19.12
CA PRO A 118 21.81 -16.04 -19.79
C PRO A 118 21.25 -17.08 -18.82
N THR A 119 19.92 -17.11 -18.72
CA THR A 119 19.17 -18.02 -17.83
C THR A 119 18.21 -18.91 -18.59
N SER A 120 17.76 -18.49 -19.77
CA SER A 120 17.16 -19.40 -20.73
C SER A 120 18.30 -20.15 -21.43
N GLY A 121 18.16 -21.45 -21.65
CA GLY A 121 19.10 -22.24 -22.46
C GLY A 121 19.12 -21.83 -23.94
N GLY A 122 18.90 -20.55 -24.25
CA GLY A 122 19.09 -19.98 -25.57
C GLY A 122 20.49 -20.34 -26.04
N GLN A 123 20.55 -20.95 -27.23
CA GLN A 123 21.81 -21.36 -27.83
C GLN A 123 22.66 -20.11 -28.08
N VAL A 124 23.52 -19.76 -27.13
CA VAL A 124 24.74 -19.05 -27.45
C VAL A 124 25.42 -19.95 -28.49
N PRO A 125 25.67 -19.49 -29.73
CA PRO A 125 26.30 -20.33 -30.73
C PRO A 125 27.56 -20.95 -30.11
N ALA A 126 27.77 -22.26 -30.29
CA ALA A 126 28.81 -23.02 -29.59
C ALA A 126 30.22 -22.40 -29.73
N GLU A 127 30.41 -21.62 -30.79
CA GLU A 127 31.59 -20.80 -31.11
C GLU A 127 31.94 -19.76 -30.04
N PHE A 128 30.95 -19.28 -29.27
CA PHE A 128 31.10 -18.25 -28.24
C PHE A 128 31.00 -18.79 -26.81
N SER A 129 30.73 -20.08 -26.62
CA SER A 129 30.65 -20.68 -25.28
C SER A 129 31.08 -22.16 -25.27
N PRO A 130 32.37 -22.47 -25.47
CA PRO A 130 32.86 -23.83 -25.32
C PRO A 130 32.82 -24.23 -23.84
N GLY A 131 31.91 -25.15 -23.48
CA GLY A 131 31.83 -25.75 -22.14
C GLY A 131 30.66 -25.29 -21.26
N MET A 132 29.70 -24.51 -21.78
CA MET A 132 28.52 -24.12 -21.01
C MET A 132 27.43 -25.21 -21.13
N GLU A 133 27.54 -26.23 -20.28
CA GLU A 133 26.47 -27.20 -20.08
C GLU A 133 25.20 -26.50 -19.56
N THR A 134 24.03 -26.99 -19.98
CA THR A 134 22.69 -26.56 -19.56
C THR A 134 22.44 -26.84 -18.08
N GLY A 135 23.16 -26.14 -17.21
CA GLY A 135 23.04 -26.17 -15.75
C GLY A 135 22.66 -24.80 -15.20
N LEU A 136 22.21 -24.79 -13.94
CA LEU A 136 21.90 -23.58 -13.19
C LEU A 136 23.10 -22.61 -13.19
N ASN A 137 23.05 -21.55 -14.00
CA ASN A 137 24.07 -20.50 -14.02
C ASN A 137 23.98 -19.70 -12.71
N ALA A 138 24.97 -19.86 -11.82
CA ALA A 138 25.00 -19.16 -10.55
C ALA A 138 24.91 -17.62 -10.69
N GLY A 139 25.54 -17.05 -11.74
CA GLY A 139 25.42 -15.62 -12.04
C GLY A 139 24.00 -15.22 -12.45
N GLY A 140 23.34 -16.04 -13.28
CA GLY A 140 21.94 -15.87 -13.66
C GLY A 140 20.97 -15.96 -12.48
N LEU A 141 21.17 -16.94 -11.58
CA LEU A 141 20.38 -17.06 -10.36
C LEU A 141 20.55 -15.86 -9.42
N ILE A 142 21.79 -15.40 -9.22
CA ILE A 142 22.06 -14.20 -8.41
C ILE A 142 21.38 -12.98 -9.04
N PHE A 143 21.48 -12.80 -10.36
CA PHE A 143 20.82 -11.70 -11.07
C PHE A 143 19.29 -11.76 -10.90
N GLN A 144 18.66 -12.93 -11.08
CA GLN A 144 17.23 -13.11 -10.91
C GLN A 144 16.77 -12.80 -9.47
N LEU A 145 17.55 -13.23 -8.46
CA LEU A 145 17.25 -12.92 -7.06
C LEU A 145 17.33 -11.41 -6.80
N LEU A 146 18.38 -10.74 -7.29
CA LEU A 146 18.54 -9.29 -7.13
C LEU A 146 17.43 -8.52 -7.88
N TYR A 147 17.09 -8.95 -9.09
CA TYR A 147 15.99 -8.38 -9.87
C TYR A 147 14.65 -8.56 -9.15
N GLY A 148 14.40 -9.73 -8.55
CA GLY A 148 13.21 -10.00 -7.74
C GLY A 148 13.12 -9.07 -6.52
N VAL A 149 14.20 -8.94 -5.76
CA VAL A 149 14.25 -8.03 -4.59
C VAL A 149 14.05 -6.57 -5.02
N ALA A 150 14.72 -6.12 -6.09
CA ALA A 150 14.54 -4.78 -6.62
C ALA A 150 13.10 -4.53 -7.06
N SER A 151 12.46 -5.50 -7.72
CA SER A 151 11.06 -5.43 -8.14
C SER A 151 10.09 -5.32 -6.96
N VAL A 152 10.37 -6.04 -5.86
CA VAL A 152 9.60 -5.92 -4.62
C VAL A 152 9.75 -4.52 -4.01
N VAL A 153 10.98 -3.99 -3.94
CA VAL A 153 11.24 -2.64 -3.43
C VAL A 153 10.47 -1.60 -4.25
N VAL A 154 10.56 -1.67 -5.59
CA VAL A 154 9.83 -0.79 -6.49
C VAL A 154 8.33 -0.90 -6.26
N THR A 155 7.79 -2.11 -6.15
CA THR A 155 6.35 -2.34 -5.89
C THR A 155 5.90 -1.69 -4.59
N VAL A 156 6.67 -1.83 -3.51
CA VAL A 156 6.36 -1.20 -2.21
C VAL A 156 6.36 0.33 -2.31
N LEU A 157 7.29 0.92 -3.06
CA LEU A 157 7.34 2.37 -3.31
C LEU A 157 6.11 2.83 -4.10
N ILE A 158 5.65 2.06 -5.09
CA ILE A 158 4.44 2.38 -5.86
C ILE A 158 3.20 2.31 -4.95
N TYR A 159 3.10 1.29 -4.07
CA TYR A 159 1.99 1.18 -3.12
C TYR A 159 1.99 2.36 -2.13
N HIS A 160 3.17 2.79 -1.68
CA HIS A 160 3.32 3.98 -0.85
C HIS A 160 2.88 5.26 -1.59
N GLY A 161 3.32 5.44 -2.84
CA GLY A 161 2.88 6.55 -3.68
C GLY A 161 1.36 6.55 -3.92
N ALA A 162 0.75 5.37 -4.06
CA ALA A 162 -0.70 5.24 -4.18
C ALA A 162 -1.43 5.69 -2.91
N LEU A 163 -0.92 5.37 -1.72
CA LEU A 163 -1.46 5.91 -0.46
C LEU A 163 -1.33 7.43 -0.40
N ARG A 164 -0.18 7.97 -0.79
CA ARG A 164 0.04 9.43 -0.86
C ARG A 164 -0.94 10.11 -1.81
N GLN A 165 -1.29 9.49 -2.93
CA GLN A 165 -2.29 10.02 -3.86
C GLN A 165 -3.69 10.13 -3.23
N VAL A 166 -4.02 9.28 -2.25
CA VAL A 166 -5.28 9.39 -1.51
C VAL A 166 -5.25 10.60 -0.56
N ASP A 167 -4.09 10.85 0.06
CA ASP A 167 -3.94 11.91 1.08
C ASP A 167 -3.87 13.33 0.47
N LYS A 168 -3.44 13.46 -0.79
CA LYS A 168 -3.25 14.76 -1.46
C LYS A 168 -3.59 14.76 -2.94
N GLN A 169 -3.95 15.93 -3.45
CA GLN A 169 -4.39 16.10 -4.84
C GLN A 169 -3.24 16.01 -5.84
N ASP A 170 -2.10 16.68 -5.57
CA ASP A 170 -0.94 16.72 -6.46
C ASP A 170 0.17 15.77 -6.00
N LEU A 171 0.57 14.88 -6.90
CA LEU A 171 1.57 13.86 -6.64
C LEU A 171 2.90 14.19 -7.33
N SER A 172 4.00 13.96 -6.63
CA SER A 172 5.36 14.12 -7.12
C SER A 172 6.13 12.81 -6.94
N VAL A 173 7.23 12.64 -7.69
CA VAL A 173 8.07 11.43 -7.59
C VAL A 173 8.66 11.26 -6.18
N ARG A 174 8.94 12.36 -5.46
CA ARG A 174 9.46 12.33 -4.08
C ARG A 174 8.49 11.66 -3.10
N ASP A 175 7.19 11.68 -3.38
CA ASP A 175 6.20 11.10 -2.48
C ASP A 175 6.25 9.58 -2.43
N PHE A 176 6.83 8.93 -3.44
CA PHE A 176 7.00 7.49 -3.50
C PHE A 176 8.09 7.00 -2.55
N THR A 177 9.10 7.83 -2.26
CA THR A 177 10.28 7.46 -1.46
C THR A 177 10.31 8.11 -0.08
N GLY A 178 9.53 9.17 0.14
CA GLY A 178 9.50 9.90 1.40
C GLY A 178 8.81 9.14 2.55
N ASN A 179 9.56 8.89 3.63
CA ASN A 179 9.09 8.30 4.90
C ASN A 179 8.40 6.91 4.74
N VAL A 180 8.84 6.11 3.77
CA VAL A 180 8.31 4.76 3.52
C VAL A 180 8.71 3.81 4.67
N ASN A 181 7.83 2.89 5.06
CA ASN A 181 8.17 1.82 6.00
C ASN A 181 8.82 0.62 5.28
N LEU A 182 9.95 0.86 4.59
CA LEU A 182 10.44 -0.02 3.53
C LEU A 182 10.78 -1.44 4.02
N GLY A 183 11.57 -1.58 5.09
CA GLY A 183 12.02 -2.89 5.58
C GLY A 183 10.86 -3.82 5.94
N PRO A 184 9.97 -3.43 6.87
CA PRO A 184 8.80 -4.23 7.22
C PRO A 184 7.86 -4.47 6.02
N ALA A 185 7.67 -3.49 5.14
CA ALA A 185 6.79 -3.64 3.98
C ALA A 185 7.36 -4.63 2.96
N VAL A 186 8.65 -4.56 2.65
CA VAL A 186 9.34 -5.52 1.77
C VAL A 186 9.27 -6.92 2.36
N GLY A 187 9.58 -7.08 3.65
CA GLY A 187 9.50 -8.37 4.32
C GLY A 187 8.09 -8.98 4.27
N LEU A 188 7.05 -8.16 4.47
CA LEU A 188 5.67 -8.64 4.42
C LEU A 188 5.26 -8.97 2.99
N TYR A 189 5.65 -8.15 2.02
CA TYR A 189 5.35 -8.43 0.61
C TYR A 189 5.97 -9.76 0.17
N ILE A 190 7.23 -10.02 0.53
CA ILE A 190 7.90 -11.30 0.27
C ILE A 190 7.14 -12.46 0.91
N LEU A 191 6.75 -12.32 2.19
CA LEU A 191 5.96 -13.34 2.88
C LEU A 191 4.63 -13.64 2.15
N LEU A 192 3.93 -12.61 1.68
CA LEU A 192 2.68 -12.76 0.92
C LEU A 192 2.91 -13.44 -0.43
N GLN A 193 4.02 -13.14 -1.12
CA GLN A 193 4.40 -13.85 -2.36
C GLN A 193 4.65 -15.34 -2.09
N PHE A 194 5.41 -15.66 -1.03
CA PHE A 194 5.62 -17.06 -0.63
C PHE A 194 4.31 -17.77 -0.27
N LEU A 195 3.37 -17.08 0.40
CA LEU A 195 2.04 -17.64 0.69
C LEU A 195 1.28 -17.98 -0.60
N MET A 196 1.32 -17.10 -1.60
CA MET A 196 0.66 -17.36 -2.90
C MET A 196 1.33 -18.50 -3.66
N VAL A 197 2.66 -18.59 -3.63
CA VAL A 197 3.40 -19.74 -4.17
C VAL A 197 3.02 -21.02 -3.45
N LEU A 198 2.86 -20.99 -2.13
CA LEU A 198 2.44 -22.15 -1.35
C LEU A 198 1.03 -22.61 -1.73
N VAL A 199 0.09 -21.68 -1.94
CA VAL A 199 -1.26 -22.01 -2.44
C VAL A 199 -1.18 -22.73 -3.79
N LEU A 200 -0.35 -22.26 -4.71
CA LEU A 200 -0.11 -22.94 -5.99
C LEU A 200 0.57 -24.30 -5.80
N ALA A 201 1.58 -24.39 -4.93
CA ALA A 201 2.32 -25.61 -4.66
C ALA A 201 1.42 -26.73 -4.11
N VAL A 202 0.44 -26.41 -3.25
CA VAL A 202 -0.52 -27.39 -2.73
C VAL A 202 -1.33 -28.05 -3.86
N ILE A 203 -1.56 -27.34 -4.96
CA ILE A 203 -2.29 -27.85 -6.14
C ILE A 203 -1.34 -28.60 -7.07
N LEU A 204 -0.19 -27.99 -7.38
CA LEU A 204 0.72 -28.48 -8.42
C LEU A 204 1.57 -29.66 -7.95
N VAL A 205 2.04 -29.68 -6.70
CA VAL A 205 2.95 -30.72 -6.18
C VAL A 205 2.34 -32.12 -6.25
N PRO A 206 1.09 -32.37 -5.81
CA PRO A 206 0.49 -33.70 -5.92
C PRO A 206 0.41 -34.21 -7.37
N VAL A 207 0.07 -33.34 -8.32
CA VAL A 207 0.01 -33.72 -9.74
C VAL A 207 1.40 -33.98 -10.31
N ALA A 208 2.36 -33.14 -9.95
CA ALA A 208 3.77 -33.32 -10.29
C ALA A 208 4.31 -34.67 -9.79
N LEU A 209 4.07 -35.01 -8.52
CA LEU A 209 4.50 -36.28 -7.92
C LEU A 209 3.76 -37.48 -8.52
N GLY A 210 2.53 -37.30 -8.98
CA GLY A 210 1.77 -38.29 -9.75
C GLY A 210 2.21 -38.45 -11.21
N GLY A 211 3.24 -37.74 -11.66
CA GLY A 211 3.79 -37.81 -13.02
C GLY A 211 3.07 -36.92 -14.04
N GLY A 212 1.94 -36.30 -13.70
CA GLY A 212 1.08 -35.60 -14.66
C GLY A 212 1.64 -34.29 -15.23
N LEU A 213 2.59 -33.63 -14.53
CA LEU A 213 3.19 -32.36 -15.00
C LEU A 213 4.55 -32.54 -15.70
N PHE A 214 5.22 -33.68 -15.52
CA PHE A 214 6.59 -33.90 -16.01
C PHE A 214 6.72 -35.06 -17.00
N ALA A 215 5.60 -35.70 -17.37
CA ALA A 215 5.54 -36.73 -18.41
C ALA A 215 5.65 -36.15 -19.84
N VAL A 216 6.50 -35.14 -20.05
CA VAL A 216 6.66 -34.48 -21.36
C VAL A 216 7.19 -35.47 -22.40
N ASP A 217 8.02 -36.43 -21.99
CA ASP A 217 8.56 -37.50 -22.84
C ASP A 217 7.50 -38.50 -23.31
N GLN A 218 6.28 -38.46 -22.73
CA GLN A 218 5.17 -39.33 -23.09
C GLN A 218 4.21 -38.68 -24.11
N LEU A 219 4.48 -37.45 -24.55
CA LEU A 219 3.68 -36.72 -25.53
C LEU A 219 4.00 -37.21 -26.96
N THR A 220 3.57 -38.43 -27.29
CA THR A 220 3.91 -39.08 -28.56
C THR A 220 2.85 -38.89 -29.66
N SER A 221 1.64 -38.52 -29.27
CA SER A 221 0.51 -38.29 -30.17
C SER A 221 -0.20 -36.97 -29.90
N GLN A 222 -1.03 -36.54 -30.85
CA GLN A 222 -1.90 -35.37 -30.67
C GLN A 222 -2.86 -35.55 -29.49
N ASP A 223 -3.36 -36.77 -29.27
CA ASP A 223 -4.30 -37.08 -28.19
C ASP A 223 -3.62 -37.01 -26.81
N ASP A 224 -2.36 -37.46 -26.71
CA ASP A 224 -1.53 -37.30 -25.50
C ASP A 224 -1.32 -35.81 -25.19
N PHE A 225 -1.02 -35.02 -26.23
CA PHE A 225 -0.84 -33.57 -26.09
C PHE A 225 -2.11 -32.86 -25.63
N LEU A 226 -3.26 -33.16 -26.22
CA LEU A 226 -4.54 -32.55 -25.84
C LEU A 226 -4.95 -32.94 -24.41
N SER A 227 -4.70 -34.18 -24.01
CA SER A 227 -4.96 -34.66 -22.66
C SER A 227 -4.09 -33.96 -21.62
N PHE A 228 -2.79 -33.84 -21.90
CA PHE A 228 -1.84 -33.08 -21.08
C PHE A 228 -2.25 -31.62 -20.95
N LEU A 229 -2.58 -30.97 -22.08
CA LEU A 229 -3.04 -29.58 -22.09
C LEU A 229 -4.33 -29.41 -21.27
N GLY A 230 -5.27 -30.35 -21.37
CA GLY A 230 -6.49 -30.36 -20.56
C GLY A 230 -6.21 -30.42 -19.06
N VAL A 231 -5.25 -31.25 -18.62
CA VAL A 231 -4.81 -31.32 -17.22
C VAL A 231 -4.18 -29.99 -16.78
N VAL A 232 -3.25 -29.45 -17.58
CA VAL A 232 -2.57 -28.18 -17.25
C VAL A 232 -3.57 -27.04 -17.16
N LEU A 233 -4.46 -26.88 -18.14
CA LEU A 233 -5.49 -25.83 -18.13
C LEU A 233 -6.47 -26.02 -16.98
N GLY A 234 -6.87 -27.26 -16.67
CA GLY A 234 -7.71 -27.57 -15.52
C GLY A 234 -7.06 -27.15 -14.20
N LEU A 235 -5.78 -27.44 -14.02
CA LEU A 235 -5.03 -27.03 -12.81
C LEU A 235 -4.82 -25.53 -12.74
N LEU A 236 -4.54 -24.88 -13.86
CA LEU A 236 -4.45 -23.42 -13.92
C LEU A 236 -5.79 -22.78 -13.55
N LEU A 237 -6.92 -23.33 -14.00
CA LEU A 237 -8.24 -22.85 -13.61
C LEU A 237 -8.46 -22.98 -12.10
N VAL A 238 -8.15 -24.14 -11.51
CA VAL A 238 -8.25 -24.36 -10.05
C VAL A 238 -7.35 -23.38 -9.30
N ALA A 239 -6.12 -23.19 -9.75
CA ALA A 239 -5.17 -22.24 -9.19
C ALA A 239 -5.72 -20.80 -9.20
N VAL A 240 -6.23 -20.34 -10.35
CA VAL A 240 -6.85 -19.01 -10.49
C VAL A 240 -8.02 -18.85 -9.54
N VAL A 241 -8.90 -19.85 -9.44
CA VAL A 241 -10.06 -19.81 -8.54
C VAL A 241 -9.62 -19.74 -7.07
N LEU A 242 -8.67 -20.57 -6.65
CA LEU A 242 -8.18 -20.54 -5.27
C LEU A 242 -7.45 -19.23 -4.94
N SER A 243 -6.61 -18.72 -5.85
CA SER A 243 -5.96 -17.42 -5.68
C SER A 243 -6.99 -16.29 -5.57
N LEU A 244 -8.06 -16.32 -6.38
CA LEU A 244 -9.14 -15.34 -6.31
C LEU A 244 -9.87 -15.37 -4.95
N LEU A 245 -10.07 -16.56 -4.37
CA LEU A 245 -10.70 -16.73 -3.06
C LEU A 245 -9.79 -16.28 -1.90
N VAL A 246 -8.47 -16.49 -2.01
CA VAL A 246 -7.51 -16.11 -0.95
C VAL A 246 -7.15 -14.62 -0.98
N THR A 247 -7.19 -13.99 -2.16
CA THR A 247 -6.77 -12.59 -2.35
C THR A 247 -7.49 -11.59 -1.43
N PRO A 248 -8.84 -11.62 -1.26
CA PRO A 248 -9.54 -10.70 -0.36
C PRO A 248 -9.02 -10.70 1.08
N LEU A 249 -8.52 -11.83 1.57
CA LEU A 249 -8.04 -12.02 2.94
C LEU A 249 -6.63 -11.46 3.15
N THR A 250 -5.85 -11.34 2.09
CA THR A 250 -4.40 -11.05 2.16
C THR A 250 -4.04 -9.70 1.56
N GLN A 251 -4.79 -9.23 0.55
CA GLN A 251 -4.46 -8.03 -0.22
C GLN A 251 -4.37 -6.76 0.62
N LEU A 252 -5.10 -6.66 1.75
CA LEU A 252 -5.10 -5.47 2.59
C LEU A 252 -3.91 -5.42 3.57
N MET A 253 -3.25 -6.55 3.86
CA MET A 253 -2.22 -6.65 4.90
C MET A 253 -1.03 -5.72 4.65
N ILE A 254 -0.54 -5.68 3.42
CA ILE A 254 0.63 -4.86 3.06
C ILE A 254 0.38 -3.36 3.26
N TRP A 255 -0.84 -2.90 3.01
CA TRP A 255 -1.21 -1.49 3.14
C TRP A 255 -1.13 -0.99 4.59
N TYR A 256 -1.48 -1.84 5.57
CA TYR A 256 -1.35 -1.51 7.00
C TYR A 256 0.10 -1.26 7.43
N VAL A 257 1.06 -1.99 6.86
CA VAL A 257 2.49 -1.79 7.15
C VAL A 257 3.02 -0.52 6.48
N ILE A 258 2.67 -0.31 5.20
CA ILE A 258 3.14 0.84 4.43
C ILE A 258 2.62 2.13 5.05
N ASP A 259 1.34 2.17 5.44
CA ASP A 259 0.71 3.32 6.10
C ASP A 259 1.11 3.48 7.58
N ARG A 260 1.97 2.60 8.11
CA ARG A 260 2.43 2.60 9.51
C ARG A 260 1.30 2.51 10.55
N ARG A 261 0.12 2.03 10.17
CA ARG A 261 -1.00 1.80 11.11
C ARG A 261 -0.79 0.59 12.00
N ALA A 262 0.02 -0.36 11.55
CA ALA A 262 0.35 -1.54 12.34
C ALA A 262 1.79 -1.98 12.09
N SER A 263 2.38 -2.65 13.09
CA SER A 263 3.61 -3.40 12.92
C SER A 263 3.40 -4.59 11.99
N PHE A 264 4.47 -5.29 11.61
CA PHE A 264 4.42 -6.46 10.73
C PHE A 264 3.32 -7.48 11.10
N GLY A 265 3.32 -7.97 12.34
CA GLY A 265 2.32 -8.94 12.80
C GLY A 265 0.93 -8.33 12.99
N GLY A 266 0.86 -7.08 13.45
CA GLY A 266 -0.40 -6.35 13.58
C GLY A 266 -1.08 -6.15 12.23
N ALA A 267 -0.31 -5.91 11.17
CA ALA A 267 -0.82 -5.71 9.82
C ALA A 267 -1.40 -6.99 9.21
N ILE A 268 -0.83 -8.15 9.53
CA ILE A 268 -1.42 -9.45 9.15
C ILE A 268 -2.79 -9.59 9.83
N LYS A 269 -2.87 -9.34 11.14
CA LYS A 269 -4.11 -9.47 11.91
C LYS A 269 -5.19 -8.48 11.45
N GLU A 270 -4.87 -7.20 11.39
CA GLU A 270 -5.83 -6.16 11.01
C GLU A 270 -6.18 -6.25 9.52
N GLY A 271 -5.21 -6.54 8.65
CA GLY A 271 -5.45 -6.77 7.22
C GLY A 271 -6.37 -7.97 6.96
N PHE A 272 -6.14 -9.09 7.66
CA PHE A 272 -7.00 -10.26 7.56
C PHE A 272 -8.42 -9.97 8.05
N ARG A 273 -8.55 -9.28 9.20
CA ARG A 273 -9.85 -8.88 9.75
C ARG A 273 -10.60 -7.92 8.80
N ALA A 274 -9.91 -6.93 8.25
CA ALA A 274 -10.49 -6.01 7.28
C ALA A 274 -10.93 -6.73 6.00
N GLY A 275 -10.12 -7.69 5.55
CA GLY A 275 -10.41 -8.59 4.43
C GLY A 275 -11.68 -9.42 4.68
N LEU A 276 -11.78 -10.06 5.85
CA LEU A 276 -12.98 -10.82 6.25
C LEU A 276 -14.23 -9.96 6.32
N ASN A 277 -14.16 -8.80 6.98
CA ASN A 277 -15.30 -7.89 7.14
C ASN A 277 -15.84 -7.37 5.80
N ASN A 278 -15.01 -7.37 4.76
CA ASN A 278 -15.35 -6.87 3.43
C ASN A 278 -15.26 -7.95 2.35
N TYR A 279 -15.21 -9.23 2.73
CA TYR A 279 -14.79 -10.33 1.86
C TYR A 279 -15.58 -10.37 0.55
N GLY A 280 -16.92 -10.35 0.63
CA GLY A 280 -17.77 -10.41 -0.57
C GLY A 280 -17.57 -9.21 -1.51
N ARG A 281 -17.36 -8.00 -0.97
CA ARG A 281 -17.15 -6.78 -1.76
C ARG A 281 -15.81 -6.83 -2.48
N LEU A 282 -14.78 -7.28 -1.76
CA LEU A 282 -13.43 -7.44 -2.28
C LEU A 282 -13.34 -8.59 -3.30
N LEU A 283 -14.08 -9.68 -3.09
CA LEU A 283 -14.14 -10.82 -4.01
C LEU A 283 -14.77 -10.40 -5.34
N VAL A 284 -15.94 -9.76 -5.29
CA VAL A 284 -16.63 -9.26 -6.50
C VAL A 284 -15.76 -8.21 -7.20
N PHE A 285 -15.15 -7.29 -6.45
CA PHE A 285 -14.22 -6.32 -7.04
C PHE A 285 -13.07 -7.01 -7.77
N ASN A 286 -12.36 -7.96 -7.14
CA ASN A 286 -11.24 -8.64 -7.78
C ASN A 286 -11.67 -9.47 -9.00
N LEU A 287 -12.83 -10.12 -8.95
CA LEU A 287 -13.39 -10.84 -10.09
C LEU A 287 -13.66 -9.90 -11.27
N VAL A 288 -14.39 -8.80 -11.02
CA VAL A 288 -14.76 -7.83 -12.06
C VAL A 288 -13.52 -7.12 -12.59
N ALA A 289 -12.63 -6.66 -11.71
CA ALA A 289 -11.37 -6.03 -12.09
C ALA A 289 -10.50 -6.99 -12.91
N GLY A 290 -10.41 -8.26 -12.52
CA GLY A 290 -9.68 -9.29 -13.26
C GLY A 290 -10.21 -9.48 -14.69
N ILE A 291 -11.54 -9.56 -14.85
CA ILE A 291 -12.19 -9.67 -16.17
C ILE A 291 -11.93 -8.41 -17.00
N VAL A 292 -12.11 -7.22 -16.42
CA VAL A 292 -11.87 -5.94 -17.13
C VAL A 292 -10.41 -5.81 -17.56
N MET A 293 -9.47 -6.18 -16.70
CA MET A 293 -8.04 -6.20 -17.00
C MET A 293 -7.72 -7.19 -18.11
N LEU A 294 -8.26 -8.41 -18.07
CA LEU A 294 -8.07 -9.44 -19.08
C LEU A 294 -8.62 -8.98 -20.44
N LEU A 295 -9.87 -8.55 -20.50
CA LEU A 295 -10.50 -8.07 -21.73
C LEU A 295 -9.81 -6.82 -22.27
N GLY A 296 -9.46 -5.88 -21.39
CA GLY A 296 -8.72 -4.68 -21.74
C GLY A 296 -7.36 -5.02 -22.36
N ALA A 297 -6.61 -5.94 -21.74
CA ALA A 297 -5.33 -6.41 -22.26
C ALA A 297 -5.50 -7.11 -23.63
N MET A 298 -6.49 -8.00 -23.78
CA MET A 298 -6.71 -8.72 -25.04
C MET A 298 -7.11 -7.78 -26.19
N VAL A 299 -8.08 -6.90 -25.96
CA VAL A 299 -8.63 -6.03 -27.00
C VAL A 299 -7.62 -4.97 -27.45
N THR A 300 -6.76 -4.51 -26.55
CA THR A 300 -5.82 -3.40 -26.82
C THR A 300 -4.36 -3.84 -26.91
N LEU A 301 -4.10 -5.15 -26.94
CA LEU A 301 -2.75 -5.73 -26.90
C LEU A 301 -1.92 -5.20 -25.71
N GLY A 302 -2.57 -5.06 -24.56
CA GLY A 302 -1.95 -4.60 -23.30
C GLY A 302 -1.93 -3.08 -23.09
N LEU A 303 -2.23 -2.25 -24.09
CA LEU A 303 -2.17 -0.79 -23.94
C LEU A 303 -3.13 -0.24 -22.88
N ALA A 304 -4.30 -0.85 -22.70
CA ALA A 304 -5.25 -0.48 -21.66
C ALA A 304 -4.64 -0.60 -20.25
N LEU A 305 -3.65 -1.48 -20.04
CA LEU A 305 -3.02 -1.68 -18.73
C LEU A 305 -2.24 -0.46 -18.25
N LEU A 306 -1.82 0.43 -19.16
CA LEU A 306 -1.20 1.71 -18.80
C LEU A 306 -2.14 2.64 -18.01
N ILE A 307 -3.45 2.45 -18.14
CA ILE A 307 -4.48 3.20 -17.42
C ILE A 307 -5.12 2.33 -16.34
N LEU A 308 -5.49 1.09 -16.70
CA LEU A 308 -6.19 0.18 -15.79
C LEU A 308 -5.30 -0.28 -14.63
N GLY A 309 -3.99 -0.45 -14.83
CA GLY A 309 -3.05 -0.82 -13.77
C GLY A 309 -3.00 0.22 -12.65
N PRO A 310 -2.68 1.50 -12.94
CA PRO A 310 -2.75 2.57 -11.96
C PRO A 310 -4.15 2.75 -11.35
N ALA A 311 -5.22 2.63 -12.14
CA ALA A 311 -6.58 2.75 -11.62
C ALA A 311 -6.92 1.63 -10.63
N TYR A 312 -6.53 0.38 -10.92
CA TYR A 312 -6.69 -0.75 -10.01
C TYR A 312 -5.93 -0.51 -8.70
N LEU A 313 -4.67 -0.09 -8.78
CA LEU A 313 -3.84 0.19 -7.61
C LEU A 313 -4.42 1.31 -6.73
N LEU A 314 -4.83 2.42 -7.34
CA LEU A 314 -5.45 3.54 -6.61
C LEU A 314 -6.80 3.14 -6.01
N THR A 315 -7.56 2.30 -6.69
CA THR A 315 -8.79 1.72 -6.13
C THR A 315 -8.47 0.92 -4.88
N LEU A 316 -7.44 0.05 -4.91
CA LEU A 316 -7.01 -0.70 -3.74
C LEU A 316 -6.58 0.20 -2.57
N ALA A 317 -5.82 1.27 -2.84
CA ALA A 317 -5.41 2.24 -1.83
C ALA A 317 -6.62 2.93 -1.16
N MET A 318 -7.60 3.34 -1.97
CA MET A 318 -8.84 3.96 -1.49
C MET A 318 -9.71 2.98 -0.71
N MET A 319 -9.89 1.75 -1.20
CA MET A 319 -10.62 0.70 -0.48
C MET A 319 -9.93 0.32 0.83
N TYR A 320 -8.60 0.31 0.87
CA TYR A 320 -7.84 0.16 2.11
C TYR A 320 -8.15 1.30 3.08
N ARG A 321 -8.14 2.57 2.65
CA ARG A 321 -8.51 3.71 3.51
C ARG A 321 -9.95 3.58 4.02
N GLN A 322 -10.89 3.17 3.18
CA GLN A 322 -12.27 2.89 3.60
C GLN A 322 -12.35 1.78 4.66
N ALA A 323 -11.65 0.67 4.46
CA ALA A 323 -11.66 -0.50 5.35
C ALA A 323 -10.91 -0.28 6.67
N SER A 324 -9.84 0.53 6.65
CA SER A 324 -8.99 0.80 7.81
C SER A 324 -9.43 2.01 8.64
N GLY A 325 -10.50 2.69 8.24
CA GLY A 325 -10.91 3.95 8.86
C GLY A 325 -9.90 5.07 8.64
N GLY A 326 -9.23 5.08 7.48
CA GLY A 326 -8.25 6.09 7.11
C GLY A 326 -8.87 7.32 6.48
N ALA A 327 -8.04 8.35 6.34
CA ALA A 327 -8.44 9.57 5.66
C ALA A 327 -8.78 9.28 4.19
N LEU A 328 -9.87 9.89 3.73
CA LEU A 328 -10.38 9.81 2.37
C LEU A 328 -10.16 11.16 1.68
N PRO A 329 -10.07 11.17 0.34
CA PRO A 329 -9.98 12.39 -0.45
C PRO A 329 -11.17 13.31 -0.18
N VAL A 330 -10.92 14.62 -0.17
CA VAL A 330 -11.95 15.65 0.08
C VAL A 330 -13.11 15.55 -0.93
N ASP A 331 -12.80 15.09 -2.15
CA ASP A 331 -13.74 14.97 -3.27
C ASP A 331 -14.43 13.59 -3.36
N ALA A 332 -14.20 12.69 -2.39
CA ALA A 332 -14.74 11.32 -2.42
C ALA A 332 -16.19 11.19 -1.93
N ARG A 333 -17.02 12.24 -2.14
CA ARG A 333 -18.44 12.25 -1.76
C ARG A 333 -19.32 11.58 -2.81
#